data_AF-A0A931M794-F1
#
_entry.id   AF-A0A931M794-F1
#
_cell.length_a   1.000
_cell.length_b   1.000
_cell.length_c   1.000
_cell.angle_alpha   90.00
_cell.angle_beta   90.00
_cell.angle_gamma   90.00
#
_symmetry.space_group_name_H-M   'P 1'
#
loop_
_entity.id
_entity.type
_entity.pdbx_description
1 polymer ?
#
loop_
_entity_poly.entity_id
_entity_poly.type
_entity_poly.pdbx_seq_one_letter_code
_entity_poly.pdbx_strand_id
1 'polypeptide(L)' 'MKAYFNDHFINNPELKLHVADLSMQRGYAIFDFLRTIKNVPLFLNDHLDRFYHSATAMHLSVKQSREELTG' A
#
# COMPACT_ATOMS: atom_id res chain seq x y z
N MET A 1 -6.83 12.91 -8.81
CA MET A 1 -6.11 11.64 -8.55
C MET A 1 -7.01 10.78 -7.67
N LYS A 2 -7.13 9.47 -7.95
CA LYS A 2 -7.86 8.53 -7.10
C LYS A 2 -6.88 7.87 -6.14
N ALA A 3 -7.32 7.58 -4.92
CA ALA A 3 -6.61 6.76 -3.95
C ALA A 3 -7.42 5.49 -3.67
N TYR A 4 -6.76 4.39 -3.33
CA TYR A 4 -7.40 3.18 -2.85
C TYR A 4 -7.30 3.14 -1.32
N PHE A 5 -8.42 2.98 -0.63
CA PHE A 5 -8.48 2.96 0.83
C PHE A 5 -9.59 2.02 1.29
N ASN A 6 -9.23 1.01 2.10
CA ASN A 6 -10.15 0.00 2.64
C ASN A 6 -11.14 -0.53 1.59
N ASP A 7 -10.62 -1.10 0.50
CA ASP A 7 -11.40 -1.75 -0.57
C ASP A 7 -12.21 -0.80 -1.49
N HIS A 8 -12.00 0.52 -1.38
CA HIS A 8 -12.67 1.51 -2.20
C HIS A 8 -11.72 2.50 -2.90
N PHE A 9 -12.06 2.89 -4.12
CA PHE A 9 -11.43 4.03 -4.79
C PHE A 9 -12.12 5.33 -4.39
N ILE A 10 -11.37 6.24 -3.78
CA ILE A 10 -11.85 7.52 -3.24
C ILE A 10 -11.18 8.67 -4.00
N ASN A 11 -11.89 9.77 -4.20
CA ASN A 11 -11.29 10.99 -4.75
C ASN A 11 -10.38 11.64 -3.70
N ASN A 12 -9.15 11.96 -4.10
CA ASN A 12 -8.11 12.48 -3.17
C ASN A 12 -8.56 13.62 -2.22
N PRO A 13 -9.38 14.62 -2.62
CA PRO A 13 -9.79 15.71 -1.72
C PRO A 13 -10.64 15.26 -0.52
N GLU A 14 -11.28 14.08 -0.62
CA GLU A 14 -12.18 13.55 0.42
C GLU A 14 -11.47 12.57 1.35
N LEU A 15 -10.29 12.08 0.96
CA LEU A 15 -9.52 11.11 1.74
C LEU A 15 -8.92 11.79 2.97
N LYS A 16 -9.24 11.26 4.15
CA LYS A 16 -8.72 11.74 5.44
C LYS A 16 -8.21 10.56 6.24
N LEU A 17 -7.02 10.71 6.83
CA LEU A 17 -6.52 9.80 7.85
C LEU A 17 -6.84 10.37 9.22
N HIS A 18 -7.18 9.49 10.17
CA HIS A 18 -7.44 9.91 11.53
C HIS A 18 -6.12 10.28 12.22
N VAL A 19 -6.09 11.39 12.97
CA VAL A 19 -4.84 11.86 13.62
C VAL A 19 -4.26 10.83 14.59
N ALA A 20 -5.11 10.01 15.21
CA ALA A 20 -4.68 8.95 16.14
C ALA A 20 -4.17 7.67 15.46
N ASP A 21 -4.13 7.62 14.12
CA ASP A 21 -3.56 6.48 13.40
C ASP A 21 -2.07 6.31 13.77
N LEU A 22 -1.63 5.07 14.00
CA LEU A 22 -0.26 4.78 14.43
C LEU A 22 0.79 5.12 13.36
N SER A 23 0.42 5.08 12.08
CA SER A 23 1.25 5.58 10.98
C SER A 23 1.57 7.06 11.16
N MET A 24 0.63 7.84 11.70
CA MET A 24 0.79 9.28 11.91
C MET A 24 1.44 9.60 13.25
N GLN A 25 1.01 8.95 14.32
CA GLN A 25 1.51 9.23 15.66
C GLN A 25 2.95 8.75 15.88
N ARG A 26 3.33 7.63 15.24
CA ARG A 26 4.58 6.92 15.56
C ARG A 26 5.36 6.43 14.34
N GLY A 27 4.88 6.72 13.12
CA GLY A 27 5.48 6.17 11.91
C GLY A 27 5.38 4.64 11.82
N TYR A 28 4.44 4.02 12.56
CA TYR A 28 4.26 2.57 12.56
C TYR A 28 3.49 2.15 11.31
N ALA A 29 4.22 2.07 10.20
CA ALA A 29 3.72 1.70 8.89
C ALA A 29 4.87 1.19 8.01
N ILE A 30 4.52 0.63 6.86
CA ILE A 30 5.45 0.28 5.79
C ILE A 30 5.02 0.99 4.52
N PHE A 31 5.95 1.13 3.57
CA PHE A 31 5.68 1.80 2.30
C PHE A 31 6.50 1.16 1.19
N ASP A 32 5.91 1.14 -0.01
CA ASP A 32 6.60 0.81 -1.25
C ASP A 32 6.08 1.68 -2.39
N PHE A 33 6.89 1.86 -3.44
CA PHE A 33 6.52 2.54 -4.67
C PHE A 33 7.19 1.86 -5.86
N LEU A 34 6.50 1.84 -7.00
CA LEU A 34 7.03 1.32 -8.25
C LEU A 34 6.80 2.31 -9.38
N ARG A 35 7.58 2.18 -10.45
CA ARG A 35 7.40 2.98 -11.67
C ARG A 35 6.52 2.23 -12.65
N THR A 36 5.64 2.95 -13.35
CA THR A 36 4.95 2.44 -14.52
C THR A 36 5.54 3.04 -15.80
N ILE A 37 5.66 2.23 -16.86
CA ILE A 37 5.97 2.69 -18.22
C ILE A 37 4.88 2.18 -19.13
N LYS A 38 4.22 3.07 -19.88
CA LYS A 38 3.11 2.71 -20.78
C LYS A 38 2.05 1.84 -20.08
N ASN A 39 1.70 2.22 -18.85
CA ASN A 39 0.75 1.51 -17.97
C ASN A 39 1.18 0.11 -17.52
N VAL A 40 2.45 -0.28 -17.72
CA VAL A 40 3.00 -1.53 -17.20
C VAL A 40 3.83 -1.24 -15.94
N PRO A 41 3.50 -1.83 -14.77
CA PRO A 41 4.31 -1.69 -13.57
C PRO A 41 5.64 -2.44 -13.75
N LEU A 42 6.75 -1.77 -13.43
CA LEU A 42 8.07 -2.38 -13.47
C LEU A 42 8.34 -3.12 -12.16
N PHE A 43 8.88 -4.34 -12.27
CA PHE A 43 9.33 -5.15 -11.13
C PHE A 43 8.25 -5.36 -10.05
N LEU A 44 6.98 -5.47 -10.46
CA LEU A 44 5.84 -5.58 -9.53
C LEU A 44 6.05 -6.67 -8.48
N ASN A 45 6.52 -7.85 -8.91
CA ASN A 45 6.78 -8.96 -8.02
C ASN A 45 7.84 -8.63 -6.96
N ASP A 46 8.96 -8.03 -7.36
CA ASP A 46 10.05 -7.68 -6.44
C ASP A 46 9.60 -6.64 -5.40
N HIS A 47 8.78 -5.68 -5.82
CA HIS A 47 8.17 -4.69 -4.92
C HIS A 47 7.19 -5.34 -3.94
N LEU A 48 6.33 -6.26 -4.39
CA LEU A 48 5.42 -6.98 -3.51
C LEU A 48 6.17 -7.87 -2.51
N ASP A 49 7.22 -8.56 -2.93
CA ASP A 49 8.03 -9.39 -2.04
C ASP A 49 8.66 -8.55 -0.93
N ARG A 50 9.20 -7.37 -1.27
CA ARG A 50 9.71 -6.43 -0.28
C ARG A 50 8.61 -5.89 0.64
N PHE A 51 7.43 -5.59 0.11
CA PHE A 51 6.29 -5.11 0.89
C PHE A 51 5.84 -6.14 1.93
N TYR A 52 5.58 -7.39 1.53
CA TYR A 52 5.18 -8.47 2.46
C TYR A 52 6.29 -8.84 3.45
N HIS A 53 7.56 -8.81 3.03
CA HIS A 53 8.69 -8.99 3.94
C HIS A 53 8.71 -7.89 5.02
N SER A 54 8.54 -6.63 4.62
CA SER A 54 8.48 -5.48 5.54
C SER A 54 7.29 -5.59 6.50
N ALA A 55 6.12 -6.01 6.00
CA ALA A 55 4.93 -6.22 6.82
C ALA A 55 5.18 -7.29 7.89
N THR A 56 5.81 -8.40 7.49
CA THR A 56 6.16 -9.50 8.39
C THR A 56 7.15 -9.05 9.47
N ALA A 57 8.22 -8.33 9.08
CA ALA A 57 9.22 -7.81 10.02
C ALA A 57 8.62 -6.81 11.02
N MET A 58 7.59 -6.08 10.60
CA MET A 58 6.87 -5.11 11.44
C MET A 58 5.64 -5.72 12.14
N HIS A 59 5.39 -7.02 12.02
CA HIS A 59 4.19 -7.68 12.57
C HIS A 59 2.86 -7.02 12.15
N LEU A 60 2.79 -6.52 10.91
CA LEU A 60 1.59 -5.94 10.32
C LEU A 60 0.88 -6.99 9.45
N SER A 61 -0.44 -7.12 9.65
CA SER A 61 -1.27 -7.95 8.76
C SER A 61 -1.66 -7.18 7.51
N VAL A 62 -1.39 -7.76 6.34
CA VAL A 62 -1.87 -7.26 5.05
C VAL A 62 -3.16 -8.00 4.72
N LYS A 63 -4.23 -7.26 4.40
CA LYS A 63 -5.54 -7.86 4.13
C LYS A 63 -5.63 -8.47 2.73
N GLN A 64 -5.03 -7.81 1.75
CA GLN A 64 -5.05 -8.25 0.37
C GLN A 64 -4.02 -9.35 0.13
N SER A 65 -4.40 -10.37 -0.64
CA SER A 65 -3.49 -11.42 -1.10
C SER A 65 -2.62 -10.91 -2.25
N ARG A 66 -1.55 -11.66 -2.55
CA ARG A 66 -0.64 -11.30 -3.64
C ARG A 66 -1.35 -11.37 -4.98
N GLU A 67 -2.22 -12.35 -5.16
CA GLU A 67 -3.01 -12.58 -6.37
C GLU A 67 -3.99 -11.44 -6.64
N GLU A 68 -4.64 -10.92 -5.60
CA GLU A 68 -5.55 -9.76 -5.69
C GLU A 68 -4.82 -8.48 -6.15
N LEU A 69 -3.52 -8.38 -5.87
CA LEU A 69 -2.70 -7.21 -6.21
C LEU A 69 -1.97 -7.34 -7.56
N THR A 70 -1.83 -8.56 -8.10
CA THR A 70 -1.12 -8.78 -9.36
C THR A 70 -2.01 -8.76 -10.60
N GLY A 71 -3.30 -9.11 -10.47
CA GLY A 71 -4.27 -9.10 -11.57
C GLY A 71 -4.07 -10.20 -12.61
#